data_AF-A0A1W9MN53-F1
#
_entry.id   AF-A0A1W9MN53-F1
#
_cell.length_a   1.000
_cell.length_b   1.000
_cell.length_c   1.000
_cell.angle_alpha   90.00
_cell.angle_beta   90.00
_cell.angle_gamma   90.00
#
_symmetry.space_group_name_H-M   'P 1'
#
loop_
_entity.id
_entity.type
_entity.pdbx_description
1 polymer ?
#
loop_
_entity_poly.entity_id
_entity_poly.type
_entity_poly.pdbx_seq_one_letter_code
_entity_poly.pdbx_strand_id
1 'polypeptide(L)'
;MENSRDDINLIKAFANKSRNDLKSAELLHDSGNYADAAYHAQQCSEKIIKCVLIMGNKFARTHFVSGILGSVIEDVKDEKWVAALKN
;
A
#
# COMPACT_ATOMS: atom_id res chain seq x y z
N MET A 1 1.35 1.44 -24.98
CA MET A 1 0.17 0.67 -24.49
C MET A 1 0.54 -0.69 -23.90
N GLU A 2 1.83 -1.07 -23.88
CA GLU A 2 2.32 -2.36 -23.34
C GLU A 2 2.34 -2.42 -21.80
N ASN A 3 2.45 -1.27 -21.12
CA ASN A 3 2.52 -1.19 -19.64
C ASN A 3 1.27 -1.69 -18.89
N SER A 4 0.06 -1.58 -19.44
CA SER A 4 -1.14 -1.74 -18.59
C SER A 4 -1.36 -3.18 -18.09
N ARG A 5 -0.97 -4.19 -18.86
CA ARG A 5 -1.18 -5.60 -18.49
C ARG A 5 -0.19 -6.04 -17.43
N ASP A 6 1.05 -5.59 -17.54
CA ASP A 6 2.10 -5.83 -16.54
C ASP A 6 1.82 -5.09 -15.25
N ASP A 7 1.35 -3.83 -15.34
CA ASP A 7 0.91 -3.06 -14.17
C ASP A 7 -0.25 -3.73 -13.45
N ILE A 8 -1.26 -4.24 -14.18
CA ILE A 8 -2.39 -4.98 -13.58
C ILE A 8 -1.91 -6.27 -12.89
N ASN A 9 -1.00 -7.02 -13.52
CA ASN A 9 -0.45 -8.24 -12.93
C ASN A 9 0.34 -7.93 -11.65
N LEU A 10 1.13 -6.85 -11.67
CA LEU A 10 1.91 -6.39 -10.53
C LEU A 10 1.01 -5.91 -9.39
N ILE A 11 -0.03 -5.13 -9.68
CA ILE A 11 -1.06 -4.73 -8.71
C ILE A 11 -1.70 -5.96 -8.07
N LYS A 12 -2.11 -6.94 -8.86
CA LYS A 12 -2.69 -8.20 -8.34
C LYS A 12 -1.71 -8.94 -7.43
N ALA A 13 -0.44 -9.02 -7.83
CA ALA A 13 0.60 -9.66 -7.03
C ALA A 13 0.81 -8.95 -5.68
N PHE A 14 0.89 -7.61 -5.68
CA PHE A 14 1.01 -6.83 -4.44
C PHE A 14 -0.23 -6.92 -3.56
N ALA A 15 -1.44 -6.86 -4.12
CA ALA A 15 -2.67 -7.02 -3.36
C ALA A 15 -2.79 -8.41 -2.72
N ASN A 16 -2.38 -9.47 -3.43
CA ASN A 16 -2.31 -10.82 -2.87
C ASN A 16 -1.31 -10.92 -1.72
N LYS A 17 -0.11 -10.35 -1.88
CA LYS A 17 0.92 -10.33 -0.84
C LYS A 17 0.46 -9.54 0.39
N SER A 18 -0.14 -8.36 0.18
CA SER A 18 -0.71 -7.52 1.25
C SER A 18 -1.74 -8.29 2.10
N ARG A 19 -2.63 -9.07 1.47
CA ARG A 19 -3.55 -9.95 2.20
C ARG A 19 -2.86 -11.02 3.02
N ASN A 20 -1.76 -11.59 2.51
CA ASN A 20 -0.98 -12.57 3.27
C ASN A 20 -0.25 -11.93 4.43
N ASP A 21 0.29 -10.72 4.24
CA ASP A 21 0.93 -9.95 5.33
C ASP A 21 -0.07 -9.63 6.44
N LEU A 22 -1.31 -9.25 6.11
CA LEU A 22 -2.36 -9.03 7.11
C LEU A 22 -2.64 -10.29 7.93
N LYS A 23 -2.84 -11.44 7.25
CA LYS A 23 -3.05 -12.73 7.93
C LYS A 23 -1.89 -13.09 8.84
N SER A 24 -0.66 -12.87 8.39
CA SER A 24 0.54 -13.09 9.22
C SER A 24 0.55 -12.17 10.43
N ALA A 25 0.22 -10.88 10.25
CA ALA A 25 0.17 -9.91 11.34
C ALA A 25 -0.87 -10.31 12.42
N GLU A 26 -2.06 -10.76 12.00
CA GLU A 26 -3.12 -11.24 12.90
C GLU A 26 -2.65 -12.45 13.72
N LEU A 27 -2.10 -13.48 13.06
CA LEU A 27 -1.59 -14.67 13.75
C LEU A 27 -0.44 -14.38 14.73
N LEU A 28 0.47 -13.48 14.35
CA LEU A 28 1.59 -13.07 15.19
C LEU A 28 1.13 -12.21 16.36
N HIS A 29 0.12 -11.37 16.17
CA HIS A 29 -0.49 -10.63 17.27
C HIS A 29 -1.13 -11.59 18.26
N ASP A 30 -1.94 -12.53 17.79
CA ASP A 30 -2.68 -13.46 18.66
C ASP A 30 -1.74 -14.37 19.45
N SER A 31 -0.55 -14.67 18.90
CA SER A 31 0.50 -15.44 19.58
C SER A 31 1.42 -14.61 20.48
N GLY A 32 1.16 -13.29 20.62
CA GLY A 32 1.96 -12.39 21.46
C GLY A 32 3.28 -11.92 20.85
N ASN A 33 3.54 -12.22 19.58
CA ASN A 33 4.73 -11.77 18.86
C ASN A 33 4.51 -10.40 18.19
N TYR A 34 4.43 -9.37 19.03
CA TYR A 34 4.01 -8.04 18.60
C TYR A 34 4.99 -7.34 17.64
N ALA A 35 6.29 -7.57 17.78
CA ALA A 35 7.29 -6.96 16.91
C ALA A 35 7.13 -7.45 15.47
N ASP A 36 7.00 -8.77 15.29
CA ASP A 36 6.78 -9.36 13.97
C ASP A 36 5.38 -9.03 13.44
N ALA A 37 4.36 -8.96 14.31
CA ALA A 37 3.03 -8.50 13.93
C ALA A 37 3.05 -7.08 13.34
N ALA A 38 3.76 -6.15 14.00
CA ALA A 38 3.91 -4.77 13.54
C ALA A 38 4.69 -4.69 12.21
N TYR A 39 5.73 -5.51 12.05
CA TYR A 39 6.47 -5.61 10.80
C TYR A 39 5.57 -6.06 9.64
N HIS A 40 4.77 -7.11 9.83
CA HIS A 40 3.82 -7.58 8.82
C HIS A 40 2.70 -6.57 8.55
N ALA A 41 2.22 -5.85 9.56
CA ALA A 41 1.27 -4.75 9.38
C ALA A 41 1.85 -3.63 8.50
N GLN A 42 3.10 -3.21 8.75
CA GLN A 42 3.79 -2.22 7.90
C GLN A 42 3.90 -2.73 6.45
N GLN A 43 4.29 -3.99 6.27
CA GLN A 43 4.43 -4.62 4.96
C GLN A 43 3.10 -4.71 4.20
N CYS A 44 1.99 -4.98 4.92
CA CYS A 44 0.64 -4.97 4.38
C CYS A 44 0.29 -3.59 3.81
N SER A 45 0.49 -2.54 4.62
CA SER A 45 0.23 -1.15 4.23
C SER A 45 1.13 -0.70 3.07
N GLU A 46 2.41 -1.07 3.08
CA GLU A 46 3.35 -0.71 2.01
C GLU A 46 2.88 -1.23 0.64
N LYS A 47 2.49 -2.51 0.59
CA LYS A 47 2.10 -3.16 -0.67
C LYS A 47 0.79 -2.62 -1.22
N ILE A 48 -0.19 -2.32 -0.37
CA ILE A 48 -1.46 -1.73 -0.84
C ILE A 48 -1.25 -0.30 -1.35
N ILE A 49 -0.39 0.47 -0.70
CA ILE A 49 0.00 1.81 -1.15
C ILE A 49 0.71 1.71 -2.51
N LYS A 50 1.63 0.76 -2.69
CA LYS A 50 2.28 0.52 -3.98
C LYS A 50 1.28 0.22 -5.10
N CYS A 51 0.18 -0.49 -4.83
CA CYS A 51 -0.90 -0.65 -5.80
C CYS A 51 -1.51 0.69 -6.23
N VAL A 52 -1.82 1.57 -5.27
CA VAL A 52 -2.37 2.91 -5.54
C VAL A 52 -1.39 3.74 -6.36
N LEU A 53 -0.09 3.69 -6.03
CA LEU A 53 0.94 4.39 -6.79
C LEU A 53 1.00 3.90 -8.24
N ILE A 54 1.00 2.58 -8.48
CA ILE A 54 1.02 2.00 -9.84
C ILE A 54 -0.23 2.44 -10.61
N MET A 55 -1.41 2.45 -9.99
CA MET A 55 -2.64 2.97 -10.61
C MET A 55 -2.53 4.45 -11.00
N GLY A 56 -1.76 5.24 -10.24
CA GLY A 56 -1.40 6.62 -10.55
C GLY A 56 -0.18 6.78 -11.47
N ASN A 57 0.27 5.72 -12.15
CA ASN A 57 1.48 5.70 -12.97
C ASN A 57 2.78 6.13 -12.24
N LYS A 58 2.84 5.95 -10.92
CA LYS A 58 4.03 6.19 -10.10
C LYS A 58 4.57 4.85 -9.56
N PHE A 59 5.86 4.60 -9.72
CA PHE A 59 6.50 3.40 -9.18
C PHE A 59 7.45 3.75 -8.03
N ALA A 60 7.24 3.13 -6.86
CA ALA A 60 8.09 3.31 -5.69
C ALA A 60 8.95 2.08 -5.40
N ARG A 61 10.28 2.25 -5.47
CA ARG A 61 11.26 1.20 -5.09
C ARG A 61 11.60 1.19 -3.59
N THR A 62 11.20 2.22 -2.84
CA THR A 62 11.45 2.36 -1.40
C THR A 62 10.41 1.61 -0.56
N HIS A 63 10.73 1.40 0.73
CA HIS A 63 9.83 0.90 1.76
C HIS A 63 9.04 2.02 2.46
N PHE A 64 9.61 3.23 2.53
CA PHE A 64 8.93 4.40 3.06
C PHE A 64 8.05 5.05 1.99
N VAL A 65 6.81 4.56 1.89
CA VAL A 65 5.88 4.95 0.83
C VAL A 65 4.95 6.12 1.19
N SER A 66 4.91 6.55 2.45
CA SER A 66 4.01 7.61 2.94
C SER A 66 4.21 8.95 2.23
N GLY A 67 5.46 9.40 2.08
CA GLY A 67 5.77 10.65 1.38
C GLY A 67 5.39 10.61 -0.11
N ILE A 68 5.54 9.45 -0.75
CA ILE A 68 5.19 9.28 -2.17
C ILE A 68 3.67 9.22 -2.34
N LEU A 69 2.97 8.54 -1.42
CA LEU A 69 1.52 8.48 -1.40
C LEU A 69 0.89 9.88 -1.32
N GLY A 70 1.41 10.76 -0.46
CA GLY A 70 0.93 12.15 -0.36
C GLY A 70 0.89 12.84 -1.72
N SER A 71 1.96 12.69 -2.52
CA SER A 71 2.01 13.26 -3.87
C SER A 71 0.99 12.69 -4.86
N VAL A 72 0.49 11.46 -4.67
CA VAL A 72 -0.57 10.89 -5.51
C VAL A 72 -1.93 11.36 -5.04
N ILE A 73 -2.14 11.49 -3.72
CA ILE A 73 -3.42 11.92 -3.19
C ILE A 73 -3.66 13.41 -3.46
N GLU A 74 -2.64 14.26 -3.40
CA GLU A 74 -2.76 15.68 -3.81
C GLU A 74 -3.20 15.84 -5.29
N ASP A 75 -2.81 14.88 -6.14
CA ASP A 75 -3.26 14.82 -7.55
C ASP A 75 -4.74 14.37 -7.66
N VAL A 76 -5.26 13.65 -6.67
CA VAL A 76 -6.70 13.33 -6.56
C VAL A 76 -7.44 14.59 -6.10
N LYS A 77 -7.77 15.45 -7.06
CA LYS A 77 -8.61 16.64 -6.87
C LYS A 77 -10.07 16.28 -6.57
N ASP A 78 -10.30 15.57 -5.47
CA ASP A 78 -11.61 15.34 -4.91
C ASP A 78 -11.67 16.07 -3.57
N GLU A 79 -12.55 17.07 -3.51
CA GLU A 79 -12.72 17.96 -2.35
C GLU A 79 -12.99 17.18 -1.06
N LYS A 80 -13.62 16.00 -1.13
CA LYS A 80 -13.90 15.15 0.04
C LYS A 80 -12.63 14.54 0.61
N TRP A 81 -11.71 14.10 -0.25
CA TRP A 81 -10.44 13.52 0.19
C TRP A 81 -9.48 14.58 0.73
N VAL A 82 -9.45 15.76 0.11
CA VAL A 82 -8.66 16.91 0.58
C VAL A 82 -9.12 17.36 1.98
N ALA A 83 -10.44 17.33 2.26
CA ALA A 83 -10.97 17.66 3.58
C ALA A 83 -10.61 16.62 4.65
N ALA A 84 -10.58 15.33 4.29
CA ALA A 84 -10.29 14.24 5.23
C ALA A 84 -8.82 14.18 5.69
N LEU A 85 -7.87 14.71 4.89
CA LEU A 85 -6.42 14.64 5.15
C LEU A 85 -5.85 15.86 5.90
N LYS A 86 -6.68 16.88 6.15
CA LYS A 86 -6.28 18.10 6.87
C LYS A 86 -6.52 18.05 8.38
N ASN A 87 -7.07 16.95 8.89
CA ASN A 87 -7.29 16.68 10.32
C ASN A 87 -6.39 15.54 10.79
#